data_AF-A0A844GXM0-F1
#
_entry.id   AF-A0A844GXM0-F1
#
_cell.length_a   1.000
_cell.length_b   1.000
_cell.length_c   1.000
_cell.angle_alpha   90.00
_cell.angle_beta   90.00
_cell.angle_gamma   90.00
#
_symmetry.space_group_name_H-M   'P 1'
#
loop_
_entity.id
_entity.type
_entity.pdbx_description
1 polymer ?
#
loop_
_entity_poly.entity_id
_entity_poly.type
_entity_poly.pdbx_seq_one_letter_code
_entity_poly.pdbx_strand_id
1 'polypeptide(L)'
;MLIVTSISELQREISRVSPSQKIGFVPTMGALHSGHESLIQRAVTETDFVVVSIFVNPLQFGKNEDLDQYPRPLEQDKAICKQLGVKLLFTPSVTEIYPSEEETTIVNPPTAMTSVLCGKYRQGHFQGVATIVTKLFNLVRPNVAYFGQKDAQQVAIIKKMTKDLNIPVKVQSCPIIREKSGLALSSRNQYLSSEEKEKATLLYCSLSKAQRAFQEGQRDCQKLLQIVKEEFRSPQTPLNKGGLNLDNSLNKESLNLNDSLNKKGLNDINIQLQYVEIVEPETLQPLTEISDSALIAIAAYIGNTRLIDNVILTVTKPIIALDGPAGAGKSTVSRRLARELGYIYLDTGAMYRAITWLVMENNINVEDEESIASLVANVQLELLPSDNLQIPVTVKINGQDITKEIRTPRVTNQVSKVAAQSAIREKMVALQQEYGAKGGIVAEGRDIGTNVFPHAQLKIFLTATPQARAKRRLIDLQNQGESDIDLDTLIKEIEERDYLDSTRAIAPLKKAEDAIELITDNLTIDQVIEKIKSYLILVQS
;
A
#
# COMPACT_ATOMS: atom_id res chain seq x y z
N MET A 1 27.51 -17.61 1.35
CA MET A 1 27.70 -16.18 1.12
C MET A 1 29.15 -15.94 0.73
N LEU A 2 29.39 -15.40 -0.44
CA LEU A 2 30.70 -14.91 -0.88
C LEU A 2 30.92 -13.51 -0.30
N ILE A 3 32.15 -13.19 0.11
CA ILE A 3 32.53 -11.86 0.59
C ILE A 3 33.63 -11.36 -0.34
N VAL A 4 33.42 -10.19 -0.93
CA VAL A 4 34.35 -9.57 -1.89
C VAL A 4 34.65 -8.13 -1.45
N THR A 5 35.89 -7.69 -1.63
CA THR A 5 36.34 -6.35 -1.22
C THR A 5 36.76 -5.49 -2.40
N SER A 6 37.10 -6.08 -3.55
CA SER A 6 37.48 -5.34 -4.76
C SER A 6 36.37 -5.28 -5.81
N ILE A 7 36.38 -4.22 -6.62
CA ILE A 7 35.50 -4.04 -7.78
C ILE A 7 35.70 -5.18 -8.78
N SER A 8 36.96 -5.58 -9.01
CA SER A 8 37.30 -6.64 -9.96
C SER A 8 36.70 -7.99 -9.56
N GLU A 9 36.75 -8.33 -8.26
CA GLU A 9 36.11 -9.55 -7.75
C GLU A 9 34.58 -9.48 -7.84
N LEU A 10 33.99 -8.34 -7.46
CA LEU A 10 32.55 -8.13 -7.57
C LEU A 10 32.08 -8.34 -9.01
N GLN A 11 32.69 -7.67 -9.98
CA GLN A 11 32.32 -7.78 -11.39
C GLN A 11 32.48 -9.21 -11.92
N ARG A 12 33.54 -9.91 -11.51
CA ARG A 12 33.74 -11.32 -11.86
C ARG A 12 32.60 -12.19 -11.34
N GLU A 13 32.21 -12.05 -10.08
CA GLU A 13 31.12 -12.86 -9.53
C GLU A 13 29.75 -12.50 -10.12
N ILE A 14 29.49 -11.21 -10.38
CA ILE A 14 28.26 -10.78 -11.06
C ILE A 14 28.19 -11.35 -12.49
N SER A 15 29.30 -11.41 -13.22
CA SER A 15 29.35 -11.98 -14.57
C SER A 15 29.05 -13.48 -14.64
N ARG A 16 29.15 -14.18 -13.51
CA ARG A 16 28.83 -15.62 -13.39
C ARG A 16 27.36 -15.88 -13.11
N VAL A 17 26.58 -14.86 -12.73
CA VAL A 17 25.15 -15.00 -12.50
C VAL A 17 24.45 -15.22 -13.85
N SER A 18 23.60 -16.24 -13.94
CA SER A 18 22.88 -16.54 -15.18
C SER A 18 21.98 -15.35 -15.58
N PRO A 19 21.88 -14.99 -16.87
CA PRO A 19 20.93 -13.97 -17.34
C PRO A 19 19.47 -14.27 -17.00
N SER A 20 19.12 -15.54 -16.73
CA SER A 20 17.77 -15.95 -16.31
C SER A 20 17.48 -15.66 -14.83
N GLN A 21 18.51 -15.42 -14.02
CA GLN A 21 18.38 -15.14 -12.59
C GLN A 21 18.20 -13.65 -12.35
N LYS A 22 17.31 -13.29 -11.44
CA LYS A 22 17.11 -11.92 -10.97
C LYS A 22 18.11 -11.60 -9.86
N ILE A 23 18.83 -10.50 -10.02
CA ILE A 23 19.72 -9.93 -9.01
C ILE A 23 18.95 -8.91 -8.18
N GLY A 24 18.84 -9.17 -6.88
CA GLY A 24 18.37 -8.22 -5.88
C GLY A 24 19.54 -7.52 -5.20
N PHE A 25 19.42 -6.20 -5.00
CA PHE A 25 20.50 -5.42 -4.37
C PHE A 25 20.03 -4.58 -3.20
N VAL A 26 20.77 -4.66 -2.08
CA VAL A 26 20.54 -3.83 -0.88
C VAL A 26 21.80 -3.03 -0.56
N PRO A 27 21.88 -1.76 -0.97
CA PRO A 27 22.99 -0.88 -0.59
C PRO A 27 22.82 -0.39 0.85
N THR A 28 23.87 -0.53 1.67
CA THR A 28 23.88 -0.09 3.08
C THR A 28 25.21 0.55 3.47
N MET A 29 25.22 1.26 4.59
CA MET A 29 26.44 1.74 5.25
C MET A 29 26.96 0.80 6.36
N GLY A 30 26.34 -0.37 6.54
CA GLY A 30 26.62 -1.28 7.67
C GLY A 30 25.84 -0.93 8.93
N ALA A 31 26.26 -1.50 10.07
CA ALA A 31 25.54 -1.44 11.33
C ALA A 31 24.07 -1.89 11.17
N LEU A 32 23.93 -3.10 10.65
CA LEU A 32 22.65 -3.68 10.26
C LEU A 32 21.74 -3.85 11.48
N HIS A 33 20.45 -3.68 11.23
CA HIS A 33 19.38 -3.78 12.23
C HIS A 33 18.13 -4.31 11.53
N SER A 34 17.06 -4.61 12.26
CA SER A 34 15.84 -5.21 11.71
C SER A 34 15.20 -4.45 10.52
N GLY A 35 15.38 -3.13 10.46
CA GLY A 35 15.11 -2.33 9.25
C GLY A 35 15.83 -2.86 8.01
N HIS A 36 17.15 -3.03 8.07
CA HIS A 36 17.95 -3.62 6.98
C HIS A 36 17.61 -5.09 6.75
N GLU A 37 17.39 -5.87 7.81
CA GLU A 37 16.99 -7.27 7.71
C GLU A 37 15.70 -7.42 6.90
N SER A 38 14.73 -6.52 7.08
CA SER A 38 13.48 -6.53 6.29
C SER A 38 13.73 -6.28 4.79
N LEU A 39 14.71 -5.44 4.43
CA LEU A 39 15.08 -5.20 3.03
C LEU A 39 15.72 -6.46 2.43
N ILE A 40 16.64 -7.08 3.17
CA ILE A 40 17.33 -8.30 2.75
C ILE A 40 16.34 -9.46 2.62
N GLN A 41 15.47 -9.66 3.60
CA GLN A 41 14.45 -10.71 3.59
C GLN A 41 13.55 -10.58 2.35
N ARG A 42 13.12 -9.35 2.04
CA ARG A 42 12.31 -9.08 0.86
C ARG A 42 13.07 -9.36 -0.43
N ALA A 43 14.33 -8.92 -0.52
CA ALA A 43 15.17 -9.19 -1.68
C ALA A 43 15.37 -10.71 -1.91
N VAL A 44 15.58 -11.47 -0.83
CA VAL A 44 15.75 -12.93 -0.88
C VAL A 44 14.46 -13.64 -1.29
N THR A 45 13.31 -13.08 -0.93
CA THR A 45 12.00 -13.63 -1.30
C THR A 45 11.65 -13.37 -2.78
N GLU A 46 12.05 -12.20 -3.31
CA GLU A 46 11.61 -11.73 -4.63
C GLU A 46 12.65 -11.96 -5.75
N THR A 47 13.89 -12.37 -5.42
CA THR A 47 15.00 -12.51 -6.39
C THR A 47 15.87 -13.74 -6.13
N ASP A 48 16.65 -14.16 -7.13
CA ASP A 48 17.43 -15.41 -7.09
C ASP A 48 18.84 -15.22 -6.50
N PHE A 49 19.44 -14.05 -6.75
CA PHE A 49 20.81 -13.74 -6.33
C PHE A 49 20.87 -12.38 -5.62
N VAL A 50 20.94 -12.42 -4.29
CA VAL A 50 20.96 -11.19 -3.47
C VAL A 50 22.38 -10.74 -3.18
N VAL A 51 22.63 -9.48 -3.51
CA VAL A 51 23.86 -8.74 -3.22
C VAL A 51 23.56 -7.69 -2.15
N VAL A 52 24.43 -7.62 -1.13
CA VAL A 52 24.42 -6.53 -0.15
C VAL A 52 25.74 -5.80 -0.25
N SER A 53 25.73 -4.46 -0.20
CA SER A 53 26.96 -3.68 -0.02
C SER A 53 26.98 -3.04 1.36
N ILE A 54 28.15 -3.05 2.00
CA ILE A 54 28.44 -2.29 3.22
C ILE A 54 29.55 -1.31 2.87
N PHE A 55 29.19 -0.04 2.74
CA PHE A 55 30.13 1.03 2.41
C PHE A 55 29.70 2.36 3.05
N VAL A 56 30.48 2.85 4.01
CA VAL A 56 30.29 4.17 4.59
C VAL A 56 30.84 5.21 3.61
N ASN A 57 29.97 5.77 2.78
CA ASN A 57 30.34 6.70 1.71
C ASN A 57 30.73 8.07 2.26
N PRO A 58 32.00 8.54 2.16
CA PRO A 58 32.40 9.85 2.68
C PRO A 58 31.71 11.03 1.98
N LEU A 59 31.38 10.91 0.68
CA LEU A 59 30.81 12.01 -0.11
C LEU A 59 29.43 12.49 0.36
N GLN A 60 28.73 11.68 1.16
CA GLN A 60 27.41 12.05 1.68
C GLN A 60 27.46 12.59 3.12
N PHE A 61 28.65 12.79 3.69
CA PHE A 61 28.84 13.40 5.00
C PHE A 61 29.41 14.82 4.84
N GLY A 62 28.82 15.79 5.56
CA GLY A 62 29.38 17.14 5.67
C GLY A 62 30.58 17.20 6.64
N LYS A 63 31.34 18.30 6.62
CA LYS A 63 32.53 18.51 7.47
C LYS A 63 32.29 18.34 8.97
N ASN A 64 31.06 18.55 9.44
CA ASN A 64 30.67 18.46 10.85
C ASN A 64 29.68 17.31 11.12
N GLU A 65 29.61 16.32 10.22
CA GLU A 65 28.77 15.14 10.40
C GLU A 65 29.56 13.96 10.98
N ASP A 66 28.84 12.90 11.34
CA ASP A 66 29.29 11.76 12.16
C ASP A 66 30.11 10.70 11.39
N LEU A 67 30.88 11.07 10.35
CA LEU A 67 31.64 10.10 9.53
C LEU A 67 32.62 9.26 10.36
N ASP A 68 33.38 9.92 11.23
CA ASP A 68 34.39 9.28 12.09
C ASP A 68 33.76 8.47 13.23
N GLN A 69 32.53 8.82 13.63
CA GLN A 69 31.80 8.17 14.73
C GLN A 69 30.81 7.11 14.23
N TYR A 70 30.65 6.94 12.92
CA TYR A 70 29.69 6.01 12.34
C TYR A 70 30.06 4.56 12.70
N PRO A 71 29.12 3.74 13.21
CA PRO A 71 29.39 2.37 13.62
C PRO A 71 29.82 1.47 12.46
N ARG A 72 30.82 0.61 12.69
CA ARG A 72 31.33 -0.34 11.69
C ARG A 72 31.45 -1.78 12.24
N PRO A 73 30.38 -2.41 12.75
CA PRO A 73 30.41 -3.75 13.35
C PRO A 73 30.41 -4.86 12.28
N LEU A 74 31.44 -4.88 11.44
CA LEU A 74 31.47 -5.69 10.20
C LEU A 74 31.23 -7.19 10.43
N GLU A 75 31.75 -7.77 11.51
CA GLU A 75 31.54 -9.20 11.82
C GLU A 75 30.09 -9.52 12.17
N GLN A 76 29.41 -8.63 12.89
CA GLN A 76 27.98 -8.76 13.18
C GLN A 76 27.15 -8.65 11.89
N ASP A 77 27.48 -7.67 11.03
CA ASP A 77 26.80 -7.47 9.76
C ASP A 77 26.94 -8.68 8.83
N LYS A 78 28.14 -9.29 8.77
CA LYS A 78 28.40 -10.54 8.04
C LYS A 78 27.53 -11.69 8.55
N ALA A 79 27.39 -11.83 9.88
CA ALA A 79 26.58 -12.88 10.48
C ALA A 79 25.10 -12.74 10.08
N ILE A 80 24.55 -11.51 10.16
CA ILE A 80 23.17 -11.20 9.74
C ILE A 80 22.97 -11.54 8.26
N CYS A 81 23.86 -11.06 7.38
CA CYS A 81 23.75 -11.34 5.94
C CYS A 81 23.78 -12.84 5.64
N LYS A 82 24.67 -13.59 6.31
CA LYS A 82 24.78 -15.05 6.14
C LYS A 82 23.50 -15.76 6.60
N GLN A 83 22.93 -15.37 7.73
CA GLN A 83 21.70 -15.95 8.27
C GLN A 83 20.49 -15.71 7.35
N LEU A 84 20.39 -14.52 6.77
CA LEU A 84 19.26 -14.15 5.90
C LEU A 84 19.38 -14.69 4.48
N GLY A 85 20.46 -15.40 4.14
CA GLY A 85 20.60 -16.04 2.83
C GLY A 85 21.23 -15.17 1.74
N VAL A 86 21.91 -14.08 2.11
CA VAL A 86 22.67 -13.25 1.15
C VAL A 86 23.69 -14.09 0.40
N LYS A 87 23.73 -13.95 -0.93
CA LYS A 87 24.63 -14.73 -1.79
C LYS A 87 26.00 -14.07 -1.88
N LEU A 88 26.05 -12.75 -2.00
CA LEU A 88 27.28 -11.97 -2.10
C LEU A 88 27.23 -10.72 -1.22
N LEU A 89 28.28 -10.49 -0.44
CA LEU A 89 28.47 -9.31 0.38
C LEU A 89 29.69 -8.53 -0.16
N PHE A 90 29.47 -7.28 -0.57
CA PHE A 90 30.52 -6.38 -1.07
C PHE A 90 30.92 -5.36 0.00
N THR A 91 32.19 -5.38 0.41
CA THR A 91 32.70 -4.54 1.52
C THR A 91 33.98 -3.80 1.08
N PRO A 92 33.86 -2.83 0.15
CA PRO A 92 35.03 -2.13 -0.39
C PRO A 92 35.62 -1.12 0.58
N SER A 93 36.90 -0.79 0.38
CA SER A 93 37.52 0.37 1.02
C SER A 93 37.12 1.66 0.31
N VAL A 94 37.37 2.80 0.95
CA VAL A 94 37.21 4.13 0.33
C VAL A 94 38.11 4.26 -0.90
N THR A 95 39.36 3.80 -0.80
CA THR A 95 40.33 3.83 -1.90
C THR A 95 39.94 2.96 -3.08
N GLU A 96 39.21 1.86 -2.85
CA GLU A 96 38.71 1.01 -3.93
C GLU A 96 37.61 1.73 -4.74
N ILE A 97 36.72 2.45 -4.06
CA ILE A 97 35.62 3.20 -4.71
C ILE A 97 36.08 4.54 -5.29
N TYR A 98 37.06 5.17 -4.64
CA TYR A 98 37.63 6.47 -4.96
C TYR A 98 39.17 6.37 -5.00
N PRO A 99 39.75 5.85 -6.11
CA PRO A 99 41.18 5.52 -6.19
C PRO A 99 42.13 6.69 -6.40
N SER A 100 41.64 7.88 -6.81
CA SER A 100 42.47 9.05 -7.13
C SER A 100 42.23 10.21 -6.17
N GLU A 101 43.24 11.05 -5.96
CA GLU A 101 43.11 12.38 -5.32
C GLU A 101 42.49 13.43 -6.28
N GLU A 102 42.30 13.08 -7.55
CA GLU A 102 41.59 13.91 -8.55
C GLU A 102 40.07 13.97 -8.29
N GLU A 103 39.43 15.02 -8.82
CA GLU A 103 37.98 15.23 -8.65
C GLU A 103 37.17 14.03 -9.20
N THR A 104 36.44 13.36 -8.31
CA THR A 104 35.53 12.27 -8.68
C THR A 104 34.34 12.82 -9.46
N THR A 105 33.95 12.15 -10.56
CA THR A 105 32.72 12.45 -11.28
C THR A 105 31.50 12.38 -10.36
N ILE A 106 30.69 13.44 -10.38
CA ILE A 106 29.50 13.60 -9.54
C ILE A 106 28.21 13.45 -10.33
N VAL A 107 27.18 12.91 -9.67
CA VAL A 107 25.80 12.88 -10.17
C VAL A 107 24.97 13.87 -9.36
N ASN A 108 24.39 14.86 -10.05
CA ASN A 108 23.62 15.94 -9.43
C ASN A 108 22.12 15.68 -9.58
N PRO A 109 21.38 15.41 -8.49
CA PRO A 109 19.92 15.40 -8.53
C PRO A 109 19.34 16.77 -8.89
N PRO A 110 18.09 16.85 -9.39
CA PRO A 110 17.43 18.12 -9.64
C PRO A 110 17.37 18.99 -8.37
N THR A 111 17.72 20.27 -8.50
CA THR A 111 17.77 21.22 -7.37
C THR A 111 16.45 21.28 -6.60
N ALA A 112 15.31 21.20 -7.28
CA ALA A 112 13.99 21.21 -6.67
C ALA A 112 13.79 20.07 -5.63
N MET A 113 14.45 18.93 -5.82
CA MET A 113 14.38 17.78 -4.91
C MET A 113 15.36 17.89 -3.74
N THR A 114 16.42 18.70 -3.88
CA THR A 114 17.45 18.89 -2.86
C THR A 114 17.31 20.20 -2.08
N SER A 115 16.48 21.14 -2.54
CA SER A 115 16.23 22.42 -1.86
C SER A 115 15.17 22.34 -0.75
N VAL A 116 14.58 21.17 -0.53
CA VAL A 116 13.53 20.89 0.47
C VAL A 116 13.99 19.80 1.45
N LEU A 117 13.25 19.61 2.55
CA LEU A 117 13.46 18.52 3.51
C LEU A 117 14.94 18.41 3.97
N CYS A 118 15.50 17.20 4.09
CA CYS A 118 16.90 16.99 4.50
C CYS A 118 17.91 17.69 3.59
N GLY A 119 17.63 17.81 2.29
CA GLY A 119 18.57 18.36 1.32
C GLY A 119 18.92 19.81 1.61
N LYS A 120 17.93 20.59 2.06
CA LYS A 120 18.09 21.99 2.48
C LYS A 120 19.12 22.15 3.60
N TYR A 121 19.14 21.20 4.55
CA TYR A 121 19.98 21.26 5.75
C TYR A 121 21.30 20.50 5.60
N ARG A 122 21.39 19.58 4.62
CA ARG A 122 22.58 18.74 4.36
C ARG A 122 23.07 18.97 2.93
N GLN A 123 23.66 20.14 2.70
CA GLN A 123 24.19 20.52 1.39
C GLN A 123 25.22 19.50 0.90
N GLY A 124 25.11 19.07 -0.36
CA GLY A 124 25.96 18.03 -0.96
C GLY A 124 25.59 16.59 -0.60
N HIS A 125 24.80 16.34 0.44
CA HIS A 125 24.45 14.97 0.89
C HIS A 125 23.86 14.10 -0.23
N PHE A 126 22.83 14.60 -0.93
CA PHE A 126 22.18 13.84 -1.99
C PHE A 126 22.97 13.75 -3.29
N GLN A 127 23.91 14.68 -3.53
CA GLN A 127 24.90 14.52 -4.61
C GLN A 127 25.83 13.34 -4.28
N GLY A 128 26.30 13.25 -3.04
CA GLY A 128 27.07 12.10 -2.56
C GLY A 128 26.31 10.78 -2.67
N VAL A 129 25.03 10.76 -2.27
CA VAL A 129 24.15 9.58 -2.39
C VAL A 129 23.92 9.18 -3.84
N ALA A 130 23.53 10.12 -4.72
CA ALA A 130 23.28 9.83 -6.12
C ALA A 130 24.55 9.31 -6.83
N THR A 131 25.71 9.88 -6.50
CA THR A 131 27.01 9.46 -7.04
C THR A 131 27.33 8.03 -6.64
N ILE A 132 27.27 7.68 -5.35
CA ILE A 132 27.62 6.33 -4.91
C ILE A 132 26.60 5.28 -5.40
N VAL A 133 25.31 5.59 -5.37
CA VAL A 133 24.27 4.65 -5.83
C VAL A 133 24.42 4.40 -7.34
N THR A 134 24.72 5.43 -8.14
CA THR A 134 25.01 5.26 -9.58
C THR A 134 26.22 4.36 -9.80
N LYS A 135 27.32 4.57 -9.06
CA LYS A 135 28.49 3.67 -9.13
C LYS A 135 28.09 2.23 -8.79
N LEU A 136 27.39 2.01 -7.68
CA LEU A 136 26.98 0.68 -7.24
C LEU A 136 26.04 -0.01 -8.23
N PHE A 137 25.11 0.71 -8.86
CA PHE A 137 24.24 0.15 -9.90
C PHE A 137 25.02 -0.26 -11.14
N ASN A 138 26.03 0.50 -11.55
CA ASN A 138 26.90 0.11 -12.67
C ASN A 138 27.73 -1.13 -12.37
N LEU A 139 28.15 -1.31 -11.12
CA LEU A 139 28.95 -2.43 -10.66
C LEU A 139 28.12 -3.72 -10.47
N VAL A 140 26.99 -3.62 -9.79
CA VAL A 140 26.15 -4.75 -9.40
C VAL A 140 25.16 -5.14 -10.50
N ARG A 141 24.73 -4.18 -11.33
CA ARG A 141 23.72 -4.35 -12.40
C ARG A 141 22.45 -5.08 -11.93
N PRO A 142 21.81 -4.64 -10.84
CA PRO A 142 20.68 -5.37 -10.27
C PRO A 142 19.41 -5.24 -11.12
N ASN A 143 18.51 -6.22 -11.04
CA ASN A 143 17.16 -6.07 -11.59
C ASN A 143 16.28 -5.24 -10.65
N VAL A 144 16.44 -5.43 -9.34
CA VAL A 144 15.69 -4.72 -8.29
C VAL A 144 16.64 -4.25 -7.21
N ALA A 145 16.53 -2.99 -6.79
CA ALA A 145 17.27 -2.43 -5.67
C ALA A 145 16.32 -1.98 -4.56
N TYR A 146 16.60 -2.36 -3.31
CA TYR A 146 15.70 -2.20 -2.18
C TYR A 146 16.17 -1.07 -1.26
N PHE A 147 15.28 -0.12 -0.98
CA PHE A 147 15.55 1.03 -0.12
C PHE A 147 14.43 1.24 0.90
N GLY A 148 14.79 1.63 2.13
CA GLY A 148 13.83 1.91 3.19
C GLY A 148 13.13 3.25 3.01
N GLN A 149 11.81 3.28 3.24
CA GLN A 149 10.98 4.49 3.22
C GLN A 149 11.33 5.50 4.31
N LYS A 150 12.11 5.11 5.33
CA LYS A 150 12.57 6.01 6.39
C LYS A 150 13.32 7.21 5.81
N ASP A 151 14.07 6.99 4.74
CA ASP A 151 14.77 8.00 3.96
C ASP A 151 13.96 8.33 2.70
N ALA A 152 12.69 8.73 2.84
CA ALA A 152 11.76 8.93 1.72
C ALA A 152 12.30 9.87 0.62
N GLN A 153 12.96 10.96 1.01
CA GLN A 153 13.61 11.89 0.06
C GLN A 153 14.72 11.19 -0.75
N GLN A 154 15.52 10.32 -0.12
CA GLN A 154 16.53 9.52 -0.82
C GLN A 154 15.86 8.59 -1.84
N VAL A 155 14.79 7.89 -1.45
CA VAL A 155 14.07 6.98 -2.35
C VAL A 155 13.52 7.72 -3.57
N ALA A 156 12.89 8.88 -3.37
CA ALA A 156 12.37 9.71 -4.46
C ALA A 156 13.48 10.17 -5.41
N ILE A 157 14.60 10.66 -4.86
CA ILE A 157 15.76 11.09 -5.65
C ILE A 157 16.36 9.93 -6.46
N ILE A 158 16.51 8.75 -5.86
CA ILE A 158 17.06 7.57 -6.55
C ILE A 158 16.10 7.13 -7.67
N LYS A 159 14.79 7.11 -7.43
CA LYS A 159 13.79 6.83 -8.48
C LYS A 159 13.92 7.82 -9.65
N LYS A 160 13.98 9.12 -9.37
CA LYS A 160 14.15 10.16 -10.38
C LYS A 160 15.46 9.99 -11.15
N MET A 161 16.57 9.76 -10.45
CA MET A 161 17.88 9.50 -11.04
C MET A 161 17.87 8.28 -11.96
N THR A 162 17.28 7.14 -11.52
CA THR A 162 17.21 5.94 -12.36
C THR A 162 16.39 6.15 -13.62
N LYS A 163 15.28 6.90 -13.52
CA LYS A 163 14.43 7.26 -14.66
C LYS A 163 15.17 8.17 -15.63
N ASP A 164 15.77 9.25 -15.14
CA ASP A 164 16.41 10.28 -15.97
C ASP A 164 17.68 9.77 -16.66
N LEU A 165 18.44 8.91 -15.98
CA LEU A 165 19.67 8.31 -16.52
C LEU A 165 19.42 6.99 -17.25
N ASN A 166 18.16 6.58 -17.45
CA ASN A 166 17.76 5.33 -18.09
C ASN A 166 18.45 4.09 -17.50
N ILE A 167 18.65 4.08 -16.19
CA ILE A 167 19.27 2.96 -15.48
C ILE A 167 18.21 1.85 -15.34
N PRO A 168 18.43 0.63 -15.88
CA PRO A 168 17.42 -0.42 -15.94
C PRO A 168 17.28 -1.18 -14.61
N VAL A 169 17.05 -0.45 -13.53
CA VAL A 169 16.92 -0.97 -12.16
C VAL A 169 15.54 -0.58 -11.61
N LYS A 170 14.77 -1.56 -11.15
CA LYS A 170 13.54 -1.28 -10.41
C LYS A 170 13.89 -0.87 -8.97
N VAL A 171 13.59 0.37 -8.60
CA VAL A 171 13.77 0.85 -7.22
C VAL A 171 12.56 0.46 -6.37
N GLN A 172 12.74 -0.54 -5.50
CA GLN A 172 11.70 -1.03 -4.59
C GLN A 172 11.78 -0.30 -3.25
N SER A 173 10.71 0.43 -2.94
CA SER A 173 10.52 1.10 -1.66
C SER A 173 9.97 0.11 -0.63
N CYS A 174 10.57 0.06 0.56
CA CYS A 174 10.16 -0.84 1.65
C CYS A 174 9.67 -0.06 2.88
N PRO A 175 8.61 -0.52 3.56
CA PRO A 175 8.05 0.15 4.73
C PRO A 175 9.06 0.41 5.85
N ILE A 176 8.79 1.43 6.65
CA ILE A 176 9.57 1.75 7.86
C ILE A 176 9.34 0.65 8.90
N ILE A 177 10.42 0.05 9.41
CA ILE A 177 10.35 -0.83 10.57
C ILE A 177 10.53 0.01 11.84
N ARG A 178 9.64 -0.20 12.81
CA ARG A 178 9.56 0.57 14.06
C ARG A 178 9.73 -0.36 15.26
N GLU A 179 10.25 0.19 16.35
CA GLU A 179 10.19 -0.42 17.67
C GLU A 179 8.73 -0.45 18.18
N LYS A 180 8.46 -1.23 19.24
CA LYS A 180 7.13 -1.23 19.89
C LYS A 180 6.71 0.16 20.38
N SER A 181 7.69 1.02 20.71
CA SER A 181 7.50 2.42 21.09
C SER A 181 7.06 3.32 19.92
N GLY A 182 7.10 2.83 18.68
CA GLY A 182 6.84 3.60 17.47
C GLY A 182 8.08 4.29 16.88
N LEU A 183 9.20 4.30 17.61
CA LEU A 183 10.47 4.87 17.13
C LEU A 183 10.94 4.14 15.87
N ALA A 184 11.19 4.89 14.79
CA ALA A 184 11.77 4.35 13.57
C ALA A 184 13.17 3.81 13.82
N LEU A 185 13.45 2.57 13.38
CA LEU A 185 14.74 1.95 13.59
C LEU A 185 15.83 2.62 12.75
N SER A 186 16.98 2.83 13.37
CA SER A 186 18.14 3.52 12.79
C SER A 186 19.41 3.08 13.50
N SER A 187 20.53 2.97 12.78
CA SER A 187 21.85 2.75 13.41
C SER A 187 22.18 3.83 14.44
N ARG A 188 21.71 5.06 14.22
CA ARG A 188 21.87 6.18 15.16
C ARG A 188 21.09 6.05 16.48
N ASN A 189 20.12 5.13 16.59
CA ASN A 189 19.38 4.92 17.85
C ASN A 189 20.28 4.39 18.98
N GLN A 190 21.45 3.84 18.65
CA GLN A 190 22.44 3.38 19.62
C GLN A 190 23.08 4.54 20.42
N TYR A 191 23.01 5.77 19.90
CA TYR A 191 23.56 6.96 20.57
C TYR A 191 22.61 7.54 21.61
N LEU A 192 21.35 7.11 21.62
CA LEU A 192 20.32 7.62 22.52
C LEU A 192 20.35 6.86 23.85
N SER A 193 20.36 7.61 24.95
CA SER A 193 20.03 7.10 26.28
C SER A 193 18.57 6.62 26.35
N SER A 194 18.21 5.87 27.39
CA SER A 194 16.84 5.40 27.59
C SER A 194 15.82 6.54 27.64
N GLU A 195 16.15 7.65 28.30
CA GLU A 195 15.28 8.83 28.38
C GLU A 195 15.19 9.56 27.03
N GLU A 196 16.28 9.64 26.26
CA GLU A 196 16.26 10.21 24.91
C GLU A 196 15.43 9.35 23.95
N LYS A 197 15.44 8.02 24.08
CA LYS A 197 14.59 7.11 23.30
C LYS A 197 13.11 7.31 23.59
N GLU A 198 12.75 7.51 24.86
CA GLU A 198 11.37 7.83 25.24
C GLU A 198 10.91 9.13 24.58
N LYS A 199 11.74 10.17 24.63
CA LYS A 199 11.49 11.45 23.95
C LYS A 199 11.44 11.33 22.43
N ALA A 200 12.22 10.42 21.83
CA ALA A 200 12.23 10.16 20.40
C ALA A 200 10.90 9.64 19.83
N THR A 201 10.05 9.06 20.69
CA THR A 201 8.70 8.64 20.29
C THR A 201 7.82 9.81 19.85
N LEU A 202 8.12 11.05 20.28
CA LEU A 202 7.37 12.25 19.93
C LEU A 202 7.29 12.49 18.41
N LEU A 203 8.35 12.14 17.67
CA LEU A 203 8.34 12.22 16.21
C LEU A 203 7.21 11.38 15.62
N TYR A 204 7.10 10.12 16.05
CA TYR A 204 6.06 9.24 15.55
C TYR A 204 4.66 9.61 16.06
N CYS A 205 4.54 9.99 17.34
CA CYS A 205 3.27 10.42 17.93
C CYS A 205 2.69 11.64 17.21
N SER A 206 3.52 12.63 16.89
CA SER A 206 3.10 13.84 16.19
C SER A 206 2.70 13.57 14.74
N LEU A 207 3.46 12.76 14.01
CA LEU A 207 3.08 12.30 12.67
C LEU A 207 1.78 11.49 12.67
N SER A 208 1.57 10.64 13.68
CA SER A 208 0.34 9.84 13.82
C SER A 208 -0.90 10.70 14.07
N LYS A 209 -0.75 11.81 14.82
CA LYS A 209 -1.84 12.79 15.00
C LYS A 209 -2.20 13.50 13.71
N ALA A 210 -1.21 13.93 12.93
CA ALA A 210 -1.46 14.51 11.61
C ALA A 210 -2.10 13.49 10.65
N GLN A 211 -1.66 12.23 10.69
CA GLN A 211 -2.26 11.16 9.90
C GLN A 211 -3.73 10.93 10.28
N ARG A 212 -4.08 10.94 11.57
CA ARG A 212 -5.47 10.82 12.02
C ARG A 212 -6.32 12.00 11.54
N ALA A 213 -5.85 13.24 11.73
CA ALA A 213 -6.57 14.42 11.24
C ALA A 213 -6.78 14.38 9.72
N PHE A 214 -5.79 13.88 8.98
CA PHE A 214 -5.93 13.62 7.54
C PHE A 214 -6.98 12.54 7.25
N GLN A 215 -7.04 11.45 8.01
CA GLN A 215 -8.10 10.44 7.86
C GLN A 215 -9.50 11.01 8.16
N GLU A 216 -9.61 11.95 9.11
CA GLU A 216 -10.83 12.69 9.48
C GLU A 216 -11.19 13.82 8.50
N GLY A 217 -10.58 13.86 7.32
CA GLY A 217 -10.95 14.81 6.27
C GLY A 217 -10.13 16.10 6.21
N GLN A 218 -9.14 16.31 7.10
CA GLN A 218 -8.23 17.44 6.95
C GLN A 218 -7.39 17.31 5.67
N ARG A 219 -7.38 18.34 4.83
CA ARG A 219 -6.60 18.39 3.59
C ARG A 219 -5.64 19.58 3.52
N ASP A 220 -5.83 20.57 4.39
CA ASP A 220 -4.98 21.77 4.47
C ASP A 220 -3.61 21.43 5.09
N CYS A 221 -2.53 21.69 4.35
CA CYS A 221 -1.18 21.35 4.80
C CYS A 221 -0.74 22.21 6.00
N GLN A 222 -1.15 23.48 6.09
CA GLN A 222 -0.78 24.35 7.20
C GLN A 222 -1.38 23.83 8.52
N LYS A 223 -2.65 23.38 8.49
CA LYS A 223 -3.30 22.79 9.66
C LYS A 223 -2.62 21.49 10.11
N LEU A 224 -2.29 20.61 9.16
CA LEU A 224 -1.56 19.37 9.46
C LEU A 224 -0.16 19.65 10.05
N LEU A 225 0.58 20.62 9.50
CA LEU A 225 1.86 21.05 10.03
C LEU A 225 1.75 21.64 11.44
N GLN A 226 0.67 22.38 11.72
CA GLN A 226 0.41 22.94 13.05
C GLN A 226 0.19 21.83 14.08
N ILE A 227 -0.61 20.81 13.75
CA ILE A 227 -0.83 19.63 14.61
C ILE A 227 0.50 18.97 14.99
N VAL A 228 1.42 18.81 14.04
CA VAL A 228 2.75 18.24 14.34
C VAL A 228 3.55 19.16 15.25
N LYS A 229 3.58 20.47 14.98
CA LYS A 229 4.39 21.45 15.73
C LYS A 229 3.91 21.65 17.17
N GLU A 230 2.62 21.56 17.43
CA GLU A 230 2.05 21.74 18.77
C GLU A 230 2.52 20.66 19.76
N GLU A 231 2.79 19.45 19.28
CA GLU A 231 3.36 18.37 20.10
C GLU A 231 4.75 18.69 20.65
N PHE A 232 5.51 19.55 19.96
CA PHE A 232 6.82 19.99 20.42
C PHE A 232 6.76 21.24 21.30
N ARG A 233 5.58 21.86 21.48
CA ARG A 233 5.38 23.06 22.31
C ARG A 233 4.76 22.77 23.68
N SER A 234 3.97 21.70 23.80
CA SER A 234 3.22 21.40 25.02
C SER A 234 4.15 20.92 26.17
N PRO A 235 4.01 21.46 27.40
CA PRO A 235 4.58 20.84 28.59
C PRO A 235 3.95 19.46 28.76
N GLN A 236 4.78 18.42 28.90
CA GLN A 236 4.33 17.03 28.89
C GLN A 236 3.23 16.75 29.93
N THR A 237 2.13 16.15 29.48
CA THR A 237 1.24 15.36 30.36
C THR A 237 1.26 13.92 29.85
N PRO A 238 1.52 12.90 30.70
CA PRO A 238 1.34 11.51 30.31
C PRO A 238 -0.13 11.27 29.95
N LEU A 239 -0.37 10.46 28.92
CA LEU A 239 -1.70 9.97 28.54
C LEU A 239 -2.34 9.21 29.72
N ASN A 240 -3.13 9.89 30.54
CA ASN A 240 -4.07 9.26 31.46
C ASN A 240 -5.48 9.28 30.88
N LYS A 241 -6.12 8.12 30.93
CA LYS A 241 -7.53 7.90 30.54
C LYS A 241 -8.46 8.72 31.45
N GLY A 242 -9.36 9.50 30.86
CA GLY A 242 -10.59 9.96 31.53
C GLY A 242 -11.02 11.41 31.24
N GLY A 243 -12.17 11.56 30.56
CA GLY A 243 -13.24 12.53 30.85
C GLY A 243 -13.01 14.04 30.72
N LEU A 244 -13.69 14.65 29.72
CA LEU A 244 -14.47 15.91 29.71
C LEU A 244 -13.92 17.13 30.51
N ASN A 245 -13.70 18.31 29.93
CA ASN A 245 -14.74 19.21 29.40
C ASN A 245 -14.14 20.37 28.58
N LEU A 246 -14.94 20.90 27.66
CA LEU A 246 -14.72 22.14 26.92
C LEU A 246 -14.95 23.37 27.81
N ASP A 247 -14.12 24.40 27.65
CA ASP A 247 -14.62 25.78 27.70
C ASP A 247 -13.76 26.75 26.89
N ASN A 248 -14.47 27.65 26.21
CA ASN A 248 -14.00 28.68 25.29
C ASN A 248 -13.36 29.87 26.02
N SER A 249 -12.26 30.40 25.50
CA SER A 249 -12.15 31.86 25.31
C SER A 249 -11.02 32.22 24.34
N LEU A 250 -11.40 32.98 23.33
CA LEU A 250 -10.55 33.66 22.36
C LEU A 250 -9.79 34.79 23.05
N ASN A 251 -8.51 34.96 22.74
CA ASN A 251 -7.93 36.30 22.62
C ASN A 251 -6.79 36.31 21.59
N LYS A 252 -6.95 37.22 20.63
CA LYS A 252 -5.95 37.64 19.65
C LYS A 252 -4.92 38.51 20.36
N GLU A 253 -3.64 38.16 20.27
CA GLU A 253 -2.58 39.16 20.35
C GLU A 253 -1.33 38.67 19.62
N SER A 254 -0.93 39.46 18.63
CA SER A 254 0.30 39.38 17.86
C SER A 254 1.52 39.60 18.77
N LEU A 255 2.47 38.68 18.82
CA LEU A 255 3.76 38.90 19.49
C LEU A 255 4.92 38.12 18.84
N ASN A 256 6.05 38.83 18.76
CA ASN A 256 7.29 38.52 18.08
C ASN A 256 7.94 37.18 18.45
N LEU A 257 8.60 36.57 17.46
CA LEU A 257 8.90 35.13 17.41
C LEU A 257 10.23 34.68 18.03
N ASN A 258 10.97 35.48 18.81
CA ASN A 258 12.34 35.10 19.21
C ASN A 258 12.75 35.24 20.68
N ASP A 259 11.92 35.72 21.60
CA ASP A 259 12.37 35.92 22.99
C ASP A 259 11.35 35.43 24.02
N SER A 260 11.38 34.13 24.35
CA SER A 260 10.98 33.58 25.67
C SER A 260 10.96 32.05 25.67
N LEU A 261 12.11 31.42 25.49
CA LEU A 261 12.30 30.00 25.80
C LEU A 261 13.45 29.90 26.80
N ASN A 262 13.13 30.00 28.09
CA ASN A 262 13.90 29.43 29.20
C ASN A 262 13.23 29.73 30.54
N LYS A 263 12.33 28.86 31.00
CA LYS A 263 12.05 28.71 32.44
C LYS A 263 11.89 27.24 32.82
N LYS A 264 12.98 26.75 33.40
CA LYS A 264 13.22 25.58 34.29
C LYS A 264 12.01 24.76 34.74
N GLY A 265 12.14 23.44 34.56
CA GLY A 265 11.42 22.41 35.32
C GLY A 265 11.73 20.98 34.84
N LEU A 266 12.80 20.37 35.40
CA LEU A 266 13.18 18.94 35.44
C LEU A 266 13.19 18.09 34.14
N ASN A 267 14.40 17.59 33.83
CA ASN A 267 14.86 16.69 32.74
C ASN A 267 15.09 17.32 31.35
N ASP A 268 16.14 18.15 31.31
CA ASP A 268 16.75 18.89 30.17
C ASP A 268 17.36 17.97 29.08
N ILE A 269 16.60 17.03 28.52
CA ILE A 269 16.93 16.56 27.16
C ILE A 269 16.19 17.45 26.17
N ASN A 270 17.00 18.26 25.49
CA ASN A 270 16.58 19.24 24.50
C ASN A 270 16.13 18.49 23.23
N ILE A 271 14.86 18.69 22.84
CA ILE A 271 14.37 18.28 21.54
C ILE A 271 14.32 19.53 20.67
N GLN A 272 15.13 19.57 19.62
CA GLN A 272 15.16 20.69 18.70
C GLN A 272 14.62 20.26 17.33
N LEU A 273 13.40 20.67 17.02
CA LEU A 273 12.80 20.47 15.71
C LEU A 273 13.61 21.23 14.63
N GLN A 274 14.18 20.50 13.67
CA GLN A 274 14.92 21.11 12.55
C GLN A 274 13.96 21.50 11.42
N TYR A 275 13.06 20.59 11.04
CA TYR A 275 12.00 20.87 10.08
C TYR A 275 10.83 19.89 10.26
N VAL A 276 9.66 20.35 9.81
CA VAL A 276 8.52 19.52 9.43
C VAL A 276 7.93 20.15 8.17
N GLU A 277 7.80 19.35 7.12
CA GLU A 277 7.42 19.80 5.78
C GLU A 277 6.50 18.75 5.11
N ILE A 278 5.58 19.22 4.27
CA ILE A 278 4.67 18.38 3.48
C ILE A 278 4.96 18.61 2.00
N VAL A 279 5.21 17.50 1.28
CA VAL A 279 5.54 17.52 -0.14
C VAL A 279 4.82 16.41 -0.89
N GLU A 280 4.75 16.50 -2.21
CA GLU A 280 4.31 15.40 -3.06
C GLU A 280 5.36 14.25 -3.02
N PRO A 281 4.97 12.98 -2.80
CA PRO A 281 5.93 11.90 -2.51
C PRO A 281 6.97 11.57 -3.58
N GLU A 282 6.71 11.83 -4.87
CA GLU A 282 7.63 11.44 -5.95
C GLU A 282 8.49 12.63 -6.43
N THR A 283 7.87 13.78 -6.61
CA THR A 283 8.46 15.01 -7.12
C THR A 283 9.08 15.86 -6.02
N LEU A 284 8.67 15.65 -4.77
CA LEU A 284 9.05 16.42 -3.59
C LEU A 284 8.69 17.91 -3.69
N GLN A 285 7.74 18.27 -4.55
CA GLN A 285 7.22 19.63 -4.61
C GLN A 285 6.40 19.94 -3.36
N PRO A 286 6.61 21.11 -2.71
CA PRO A 286 5.80 21.52 -1.57
C PRO A 286 4.31 21.56 -1.89
N LEU A 287 3.47 21.11 -0.95
CA LEU A 287 2.02 21.13 -1.08
C LEU A 287 1.40 22.18 -0.15
N THR A 288 0.33 22.82 -0.61
CA THR A 288 -0.56 23.65 0.21
C THR A 288 -1.82 22.90 0.62
N GLU A 289 -2.29 22.00 -0.24
CA GLU A 289 -3.46 21.14 -0.04
C GLU A 289 -3.16 19.74 -0.60
N ILE A 290 -3.75 18.72 0.01
CA ILE A 290 -3.55 17.32 -0.38
C ILE A 290 -4.76 16.82 -1.16
N SER A 291 -4.60 16.48 -2.44
CA SER A 291 -5.67 15.87 -3.25
C SER A 291 -5.73 14.35 -3.09
N ASP A 292 -4.58 13.69 -3.25
CA ASP A 292 -4.49 12.23 -3.34
C ASP A 292 -3.50 11.65 -2.34
N SER A 293 -2.26 12.16 -2.34
CA SER A 293 -1.23 11.70 -1.40
C SER A 293 -0.24 12.80 -1.07
N ALA A 294 0.39 12.68 0.08
CA ALA A 294 1.42 13.60 0.53
C ALA A 294 2.43 12.87 1.42
N LEU A 295 3.69 13.29 1.35
CA LEU A 295 4.73 12.90 2.29
C LEU A 295 4.85 14.00 3.34
N ILE A 296 4.56 13.67 4.60
CA ILE A 296 4.92 14.51 5.73
C ILE A 296 6.21 13.97 6.35
N ALA A 297 7.26 14.78 6.34
CA ALA A 297 8.59 14.41 6.82
C ALA A 297 9.04 15.35 7.94
N ILE A 298 9.72 14.77 8.93
CA ILE A 298 10.19 15.49 10.11
C ILE A 298 11.66 15.14 10.39
N ALA A 299 12.42 16.14 10.83
CA ALA A 299 13.74 15.94 11.41
C ALA A 299 13.88 16.75 12.70
N ALA A 300 14.46 16.14 13.73
CA ALA A 300 14.72 16.78 15.01
C ALA A 300 16.03 16.25 15.61
N TYR A 301 16.68 17.09 16.43
CA TYR A 301 17.76 16.67 17.30
C TYR A 301 17.22 16.30 18.67
N ILE A 302 17.70 15.18 19.21
CA ILE A 302 17.46 14.76 20.59
C ILE A 302 18.82 14.56 21.22
N GLY A 303 19.14 15.45 22.17
CA GLY A 303 20.54 15.65 22.56
C GLY A 303 21.37 16.03 21.33
N ASN A 304 22.41 15.26 21.05
CA ASN A 304 23.27 15.46 19.87
C ASN A 304 22.85 14.61 18.66
N THR A 305 21.86 13.73 18.81
CA THR A 305 21.49 12.77 17.77
C THR A 305 20.41 13.35 16.86
N ARG A 306 20.74 13.54 15.58
CA ARG A 306 19.75 13.93 14.55
C ARG A 306 18.95 12.72 14.09
N LEU A 307 17.64 12.75 14.35
CA LEU A 307 16.68 11.74 13.92
C LEU A 307 15.79 12.29 12.79
N ILE A 308 15.29 11.37 11.98
CA ILE A 308 14.29 11.65 10.94
C ILE A 308 13.18 10.62 11.04
N ASP A 309 11.98 11.04 10.66
CA ASP A 309 10.83 10.17 10.48
C ASP A 309 9.93 10.74 9.38
N ASN A 310 9.02 9.91 8.86
CA ASN A 310 8.02 10.36 7.91
C ASN A 310 6.80 9.43 7.90
N VAL A 311 5.69 9.94 7.36
CA VAL A 311 4.54 9.12 6.95
C VAL A 311 4.03 9.58 5.60
N ILE A 312 3.58 8.62 4.78
CA ILE A 312 2.87 8.89 3.54
C ILE A 312 1.38 8.92 3.87
N LEU A 313 0.77 10.08 3.68
CA LEU A 313 -0.66 10.28 3.70
C LEU A 313 -1.21 9.89 2.33
N THR A 314 -2.26 9.08 2.31
CA THR A 314 -2.93 8.70 1.06
C THR A 314 -4.41 8.73 1.31
N VAL A 315 -5.14 9.45 0.46
CA VAL A 315 -6.60 9.37 0.40
C VAL A 315 -6.93 7.95 -0.04
N THR A 316 -7.28 7.12 0.93
CA THR A 316 -7.84 5.81 0.65
C THR A 316 -9.22 6.03 0.05
N LYS A 317 -9.36 5.81 -1.25
CA LYS A 317 -10.67 5.74 -1.87
C LYS A 317 -11.42 4.56 -1.22
N PRO A 318 -12.67 4.72 -0.76
CA PRO A 318 -13.39 3.65 -0.07
C PRO A 318 -13.58 2.41 -0.95
N ILE A 319 -13.64 1.26 -0.28
CA ILE A 319 -14.19 0.03 -0.81
C ILE A 319 -15.70 0.08 -0.54
N ILE A 320 -16.49 -0.03 -1.60
CA ILE A 320 -17.95 -0.11 -1.52
C ILE A 320 -18.37 -1.55 -1.83
N ALA A 321 -18.89 -2.25 -0.83
CA ALA A 321 -19.37 -3.62 -0.95
C ALA A 321 -20.89 -3.63 -1.20
N LEU A 322 -21.33 -4.20 -2.31
CA LEU A 322 -22.76 -4.37 -2.64
C LEU A 322 -23.13 -5.84 -2.64
N ASP A 323 -23.79 -6.27 -1.56
CA ASP A 323 -24.33 -7.62 -1.41
C ASP A 323 -25.83 -7.66 -1.64
N GLY A 324 -26.35 -8.86 -1.85
CA GLY A 324 -27.79 -9.10 -1.95
C GLY A 324 -28.14 -10.27 -2.86
N PRO A 325 -29.42 -10.66 -2.91
CA PRO A 325 -29.87 -11.80 -3.70
C PRO A 325 -29.84 -11.54 -5.22
N ALA A 326 -29.93 -12.60 -6.01
CA ALA A 326 -29.95 -12.50 -7.47
C ALA A 326 -31.17 -11.70 -7.95
N GLY A 327 -31.04 -10.85 -8.97
CA GLY A 327 -32.13 -10.02 -9.49
C GLY A 327 -32.45 -8.74 -8.70
N ALA A 328 -31.74 -8.46 -7.59
CA ALA A 328 -31.91 -7.23 -6.81
C ALA A 328 -31.38 -5.94 -7.50
N GLY A 329 -30.82 -6.04 -8.72
CA GLY A 329 -30.30 -4.89 -9.46
C GLY A 329 -28.83 -4.52 -9.16
N LYS A 330 -28.11 -5.33 -8.38
CA LYS A 330 -26.73 -5.09 -7.95
C LYS A 330 -25.78 -4.75 -9.10
N SER A 331 -25.71 -5.59 -10.13
CA SER A 331 -24.73 -5.42 -11.21
C SER A 331 -24.89 -4.11 -11.96
N THR A 332 -26.13 -3.66 -12.12
CA THR A 332 -26.43 -2.39 -12.79
C THR A 332 -26.09 -1.21 -11.89
N VAL A 333 -26.47 -1.26 -10.61
CA VAL A 333 -26.18 -0.22 -9.62
C VAL A 333 -24.68 -0.10 -9.38
N SER A 334 -23.99 -1.20 -9.08
CA SER A 334 -22.55 -1.23 -8.77
C SER A 334 -21.70 -0.70 -9.92
N ARG A 335 -21.99 -1.13 -11.16
CA ARG A 335 -21.25 -0.69 -12.34
C ARG A 335 -21.41 0.79 -12.61
N ARG A 336 -22.64 1.29 -12.53
CA ARG A 336 -22.92 2.70 -12.78
C ARG A 336 -22.35 3.57 -11.66
N LEU A 337 -22.49 3.15 -10.41
CA LEU A 337 -21.86 3.80 -9.26
C LEU A 337 -20.33 3.87 -9.42
N ALA A 338 -19.69 2.76 -9.80
CA ALA A 338 -18.25 2.74 -10.06
C ALA A 338 -17.85 3.74 -11.14
N ARG A 339 -18.58 3.78 -12.26
CA ARG A 339 -18.33 4.73 -13.34
C ARG A 339 -18.48 6.18 -12.90
N GLU A 340 -19.53 6.51 -12.15
CA GLU A 340 -19.79 7.87 -11.67
C GLU A 340 -18.76 8.33 -10.62
N LEU A 341 -18.22 7.41 -9.82
CA LEU A 341 -17.17 7.68 -8.84
C LEU A 341 -15.74 7.60 -9.41
N GLY A 342 -15.57 7.12 -10.65
CA GLY A 342 -14.26 6.82 -11.22
C GLY A 342 -13.52 5.69 -10.48
N TYR A 343 -14.27 4.71 -9.96
CA TYR A 343 -13.79 3.56 -9.21
C TYR A 343 -13.71 2.32 -10.11
N ILE A 344 -12.92 1.34 -9.67
CA ILE A 344 -12.87 0.01 -10.30
C ILE A 344 -14.19 -0.70 -10.01
N TYR A 345 -14.87 -1.20 -11.05
CA TYR A 345 -16.01 -2.11 -10.89
C TYR A 345 -15.51 -3.55 -10.85
N LEU A 346 -15.81 -4.26 -9.77
CA LEU A 346 -15.45 -5.67 -9.61
C LEU A 346 -16.68 -6.57 -9.66
N ASP A 347 -16.88 -7.20 -10.83
CA ASP A 347 -17.90 -8.26 -11.04
C ASP A 347 -17.37 -9.60 -10.50
N THR A 348 -17.55 -9.85 -9.20
CA THR A 348 -17.10 -11.12 -8.61
C THR A 348 -17.86 -12.31 -9.18
N GLY A 349 -19.11 -12.11 -9.62
CA GLY A 349 -19.89 -13.13 -10.29
C GLY A 349 -19.21 -13.62 -11.58
N ALA A 350 -18.59 -12.73 -12.34
CA ALA A 350 -17.83 -13.07 -13.53
C ALA A 350 -16.59 -13.90 -13.20
N MET A 351 -15.92 -13.63 -12.07
CA MET A 351 -14.78 -14.41 -11.60
C MET A 351 -15.18 -15.86 -11.32
N TYR A 352 -16.26 -16.06 -10.55
CA TYR A 352 -16.74 -17.40 -10.26
C TYR A 352 -17.27 -18.12 -11.50
N ARG A 353 -17.91 -17.41 -12.44
CA ARG A 353 -18.32 -17.98 -13.74
C ARG A 353 -17.12 -18.37 -14.59
N ALA A 354 -16.03 -17.62 -14.58
CA ALA A 354 -14.80 -17.95 -15.30
C ALA A 354 -14.16 -19.24 -14.79
N ILE A 355 -14.05 -19.40 -13.47
CA ILE A 355 -13.56 -20.65 -12.88
C ILE A 355 -14.52 -21.81 -13.17
N THR A 356 -15.83 -21.59 -13.05
CA THR A 356 -16.83 -22.60 -13.39
C THR A 356 -16.69 -23.07 -14.83
N TRP A 357 -16.53 -22.15 -15.78
CA TRP A 357 -16.26 -22.47 -17.18
C TRP A 357 -14.98 -23.30 -17.32
N LEU A 358 -13.88 -22.93 -16.65
CA LEU A 358 -12.62 -23.66 -16.74
C LEU A 358 -12.72 -25.10 -16.21
N VAL A 359 -13.40 -25.30 -15.08
CA VAL A 359 -13.67 -26.63 -14.52
C VAL A 359 -14.44 -27.50 -15.52
N MET A 360 -15.46 -26.91 -16.15
CA MET A 360 -16.30 -27.60 -17.13
C MET A 360 -15.55 -27.94 -18.43
N GLU A 361 -14.72 -27.04 -18.93
CA GLU A 361 -13.94 -27.28 -20.15
C GLU A 361 -12.83 -28.33 -19.95
N ASN A 362 -12.35 -28.51 -18.73
CA ASN A 362 -11.43 -29.59 -18.38
C ASN A 362 -12.15 -30.90 -18.00
N ASN A 363 -13.49 -30.96 -18.11
CA ASN A 363 -14.33 -32.11 -17.73
C ASN A 363 -14.09 -32.61 -16.29
N ILE A 364 -13.73 -31.71 -15.38
CA ILE A 364 -13.52 -32.05 -13.97
C ILE A 364 -14.88 -32.14 -13.27
N ASN A 365 -15.10 -33.20 -12.48
CA ASN A 365 -16.30 -33.33 -11.67
C ASN A 365 -16.33 -32.20 -10.62
N VAL A 366 -17.47 -31.53 -10.48
CA VAL A 366 -17.65 -30.42 -9.54
C VAL A 366 -17.52 -30.83 -8.06
N GLU A 367 -17.55 -32.14 -7.78
CA GLU A 367 -17.35 -32.73 -6.45
C GLU A 367 -15.89 -33.18 -6.19
N ASP A 368 -15.02 -33.13 -7.21
CA ASP A 368 -13.61 -33.51 -7.08
C ASP A 368 -12.76 -32.32 -6.62
N GLU A 369 -12.68 -32.13 -5.30
CA GLU A 369 -11.96 -31.03 -4.67
C GLU A 369 -10.47 -30.99 -5.01
N GLU A 370 -9.81 -32.15 -5.13
CA GLU A 370 -8.36 -32.23 -5.35
C GLU A 370 -8.00 -31.78 -6.77
N SER A 371 -8.73 -32.27 -7.77
CA SER A 371 -8.56 -31.85 -9.16
C SER A 371 -8.86 -30.36 -9.35
N ILE A 372 -9.91 -29.85 -8.68
CA ILE A 372 -10.27 -28.43 -8.70
C ILE A 372 -9.16 -27.58 -8.08
N ALA A 373 -8.63 -27.97 -6.92
CA ALA A 373 -7.57 -27.23 -6.24
C ALA A 373 -6.30 -27.14 -7.10
N SER A 374 -5.91 -28.24 -7.74
CA SER A 374 -4.77 -28.31 -8.65
C SER A 374 -4.95 -27.39 -9.86
N LEU A 375 -6.13 -27.39 -10.48
CA LEU A 375 -6.46 -26.53 -11.61
C LEU A 375 -6.34 -25.04 -11.24
N VAL A 376 -6.90 -24.66 -10.09
CA VAL A 376 -7.06 -23.26 -9.67
C VAL A 376 -5.77 -22.63 -9.16
N ALA A 377 -4.81 -23.43 -8.68
CA ALA A 377 -3.54 -22.94 -8.11
C ALA A 377 -2.80 -21.97 -9.05
N ASN A 378 -2.74 -22.30 -10.35
CA ASN A 378 -1.96 -21.58 -11.36
C ASN A 378 -2.80 -20.73 -12.32
N VAL A 379 -4.09 -20.55 -12.06
CA VAL A 379 -4.96 -19.75 -12.94
C VAL A 379 -4.54 -18.28 -12.91
N GLN A 380 -4.41 -17.70 -14.10
CA GLN A 380 -4.31 -16.26 -14.30
C GLN A 380 -5.67 -15.74 -14.78
N LEU A 381 -6.34 -14.95 -13.94
CA LEU A 381 -7.65 -14.36 -14.25
C LEU A 381 -7.53 -12.84 -14.33
N GLU A 382 -7.92 -12.28 -15.46
CA GLU A 382 -7.89 -10.84 -15.71
C GLU A 382 -9.30 -10.32 -16.00
N LEU A 383 -9.68 -9.23 -15.33
CA LEU A 383 -10.89 -8.48 -15.63
C LEU A 383 -10.49 -7.13 -16.23
N LEU A 384 -10.83 -6.92 -17.48
CA LEU A 384 -10.56 -5.68 -18.20
C LEU A 384 -11.86 -4.87 -18.33
N PRO A 385 -11.83 -3.55 -18.09
CA PRO A 385 -12.98 -2.69 -18.33
C PRO A 385 -13.43 -2.80 -19.80
N SER A 386 -14.73 -2.72 -20.04
CA SER A 386 -15.30 -2.67 -21.38
C SER A 386 -16.22 -1.46 -21.53
N ASP A 387 -16.11 -0.76 -22.66
CA ASP A 387 -16.96 0.38 -23.00
C ASP A 387 -18.37 -0.04 -23.44
N ASN A 388 -18.60 -1.34 -23.66
CA ASN A 388 -19.88 -1.87 -24.07
C ASN A 388 -20.84 -2.00 -22.86
N LEU A 389 -21.95 -1.26 -22.89
CA LEU A 389 -22.97 -1.27 -21.83
C LEU A 389 -23.58 -2.65 -21.56
N GLN A 390 -23.62 -3.55 -22.55
CA GLN A 390 -24.13 -4.92 -22.40
C GLN A 390 -23.06 -5.90 -21.87
N ILE A 391 -21.77 -5.59 -22.03
CA ILE A 391 -20.65 -6.42 -21.61
C ILE A 391 -19.75 -5.58 -20.70
N PRO A 392 -19.98 -5.60 -19.37
CA PRO A 392 -19.30 -4.67 -18.46
C PRO A 392 -17.80 -4.86 -18.31
N VAL A 393 -17.37 -6.12 -18.39
CA VAL A 393 -16.00 -6.54 -18.20
C VAL A 393 -15.69 -7.62 -19.22
N THR A 394 -14.54 -7.46 -19.85
CA THR A 394 -13.90 -8.50 -20.64
C THR A 394 -13.15 -9.39 -19.66
N VAL A 395 -13.42 -10.70 -19.72
CA VAL A 395 -12.86 -11.67 -18.78
C VAL A 395 -11.92 -12.57 -19.55
N LYS A 396 -10.65 -12.58 -19.13
CA LYS A 396 -9.64 -13.47 -19.68
C LYS A 396 -9.18 -14.47 -18.63
N ILE A 397 -9.07 -15.74 -19.03
CA ILE A 397 -8.47 -16.78 -18.22
C ILE A 397 -7.29 -17.39 -18.98
N ASN A 398 -6.11 -17.42 -18.35
CA ASN A 398 -4.86 -17.87 -18.96
C ASN A 398 -4.60 -17.22 -20.35
N GLY A 399 -4.96 -15.93 -20.48
CA GLY A 399 -4.84 -15.17 -21.73
C GLY A 399 -5.99 -15.33 -22.74
N GLN A 400 -6.89 -16.31 -22.56
CA GLN A 400 -8.04 -16.53 -23.44
C GLN A 400 -9.24 -15.68 -23.02
N ASP A 401 -9.82 -14.93 -23.96
CA ASP A 401 -11.09 -14.22 -23.76
C ASP A 401 -12.26 -15.21 -23.74
N ILE A 402 -12.98 -15.25 -22.62
CA ILE A 402 -14.11 -16.15 -22.36
C ILE A 402 -15.39 -15.38 -22.03
N THR A 403 -15.42 -14.10 -22.41
CA THR A 403 -16.44 -13.15 -21.99
C THR A 403 -17.85 -13.61 -22.36
N LYS A 404 -18.06 -14.24 -23.52
CA LYS A 404 -19.39 -14.67 -23.96
C LYS A 404 -19.79 -16.00 -23.31
N GLU A 405 -18.82 -16.89 -23.18
CA GLU A 405 -18.94 -18.27 -22.75
C GLU A 405 -19.39 -18.36 -21.29
N ILE A 406 -18.83 -17.49 -20.43
CA ILE A 406 -19.17 -17.45 -19.02
C ILE A 406 -20.61 -17.00 -18.74
N ARG A 407 -21.30 -16.40 -19.73
CA ARG A 407 -22.67 -15.89 -19.60
C ARG A 407 -23.73 -16.88 -20.09
N THR A 408 -23.31 -18.06 -20.55
CA THR A 408 -24.24 -19.10 -21.00
C THR A 408 -25.04 -19.71 -19.84
N PRO A 409 -26.26 -20.23 -20.09
CA PRO A 409 -27.03 -20.97 -19.09
C PRO A 409 -26.26 -22.17 -18.54
N ARG A 410 -25.48 -22.86 -19.40
CA ARG A 410 -24.61 -24.00 -19.06
C ARG A 410 -23.68 -23.66 -17.88
N VAL A 411 -23.01 -22.51 -17.92
CA VAL A 411 -22.13 -22.06 -16.83
C VAL A 411 -22.96 -21.57 -15.65
N THR A 412 -23.96 -20.71 -15.90
CA THR A 412 -24.75 -20.05 -14.85
C THR A 412 -25.40 -21.03 -13.88
N ASN A 413 -25.86 -22.18 -14.37
CA ASN A 413 -26.54 -23.21 -13.57
C ASN A 413 -25.58 -23.99 -12.65
N GLN A 414 -24.28 -23.99 -12.92
CA GLN A 414 -23.28 -24.74 -12.13
C GLN A 414 -22.52 -23.87 -11.12
N VAL A 415 -22.54 -22.54 -11.30
CA VAL A 415 -21.73 -21.60 -10.50
C VAL A 415 -21.94 -21.74 -9.00
N SER A 416 -23.19 -21.90 -8.54
CA SER A 416 -23.46 -21.98 -7.10
C SER A 416 -22.80 -23.20 -6.45
N LYS A 417 -22.71 -24.33 -7.16
CA LYS A 417 -22.03 -25.55 -6.67
C LYS A 417 -20.51 -25.36 -6.65
N VAL A 418 -19.95 -24.88 -7.77
CA VAL A 418 -18.51 -24.66 -7.91
C VAL A 418 -18.00 -23.58 -6.95
N ALA A 419 -18.75 -22.49 -6.76
CA ALA A 419 -18.38 -21.41 -5.83
C ALA A 419 -18.50 -21.80 -4.36
N ALA A 420 -19.10 -22.95 -4.03
CA ALA A 420 -19.12 -23.47 -2.67
C ALA A 420 -17.82 -24.20 -2.29
N GLN A 421 -16.97 -24.53 -3.25
CA GLN A 421 -15.71 -25.23 -3.01
C GLN A 421 -14.67 -24.34 -2.32
N SER A 422 -14.04 -24.87 -1.26
CA SER A 422 -13.10 -24.15 -0.39
C SER A 422 -11.89 -23.61 -1.16
N ALA A 423 -11.23 -24.45 -1.94
CA ALA A 423 -10.04 -24.07 -2.73
C ALA A 423 -10.32 -22.93 -3.73
N ILE A 424 -11.49 -22.96 -4.37
CA ILE A 424 -11.92 -21.87 -5.27
C ILE A 424 -12.17 -20.59 -4.48
N ARG A 425 -12.84 -20.70 -3.33
CA ARG A 425 -13.13 -19.54 -2.49
C ARG A 425 -11.85 -18.87 -2.00
N GLU A 426 -10.92 -19.62 -1.45
CA GLU A 426 -9.64 -19.09 -0.97
C GLU A 426 -8.90 -18.31 -2.07
N LYS A 427 -8.75 -18.92 -3.26
CA LYS A 427 -8.10 -18.25 -4.39
C LYS A 427 -8.85 -17.01 -4.85
N MET A 428 -10.18 -17.09 -5.00
CA MET A 428 -10.98 -15.98 -5.50
C MET A 428 -11.03 -14.81 -4.51
N VAL A 429 -11.14 -15.08 -3.21
CA VAL A 429 -11.11 -14.04 -2.17
C VAL A 429 -9.76 -13.34 -2.16
N ALA A 430 -8.65 -14.08 -2.24
CA ALA A 430 -7.32 -13.49 -2.32
C ALA A 430 -7.18 -12.55 -3.53
N LEU A 431 -7.64 -13.00 -4.71
CA LEU A 431 -7.61 -12.17 -5.91
C LEU A 431 -8.53 -10.94 -5.82
N GLN A 432 -9.74 -11.10 -5.27
CA GLN A 432 -10.65 -9.97 -5.04
C GLN A 432 -10.02 -8.94 -4.09
N GLN A 433 -9.40 -9.39 -3.01
CA GLN A 433 -8.70 -8.52 -2.05
C GLN A 433 -7.50 -7.81 -2.68
N GLU A 434 -6.79 -8.46 -3.61
CA GLU A 434 -5.73 -7.82 -4.40
C GLU A 434 -6.27 -6.64 -5.23
N TYR A 435 -7.42 -6.82 -5.91
CA TYR A 435 -8.09 -5.70 -6.60
C TYR A 435 -8.49 -4.57 -5.64
N GLY A 436 -8.91 -4.90 -4.42
CA GLY A 436 -9.31 -3.92 -3.41
C GLY A 436 -8.16 -3.27 -2.63
N ALA A 437 -6.92 -3.73 -2.78
CA ALA A 437 -5.80 -3.32 -1.93
C ALA A 437 -5.48 -1.81 -1.99
N LYS A 438 -5.81 -1.15 -3.09
CA LYS A 438 -5.62 0.31 -3.28
C LYS A 438 -6.87 1.14 -2.96
N GLY A 439 -7.97 0.48 -2.60
CA GLY A 439 -9.28 1.12 -2.46
C GLY A 439 -9.85 1.60 -3.80
N GLY A 440 -10.96 2.35 -3.74
CA GLY A 440 -11.60 2.92 -4.93
C GLY A 440 -12.22 1.85 -5.80
N ILE A 441 -12.91 0.91 -5.17
CA ILE A 441 -13.54 -0.23 -5.81
C ILE A 441 -15.00 -0.30 -5.39
N VAL A 442 -15.86 -0.65 -6.34
CA VAL A 442 -17.23 -1.06 -6.09
C VAL A 442 -17.32 -2.54 -6.44
N ALA A 443 -17.33 -3.38 -5.41
CA ALA A 443 -17.38 -4.82 -5.54
C ALA A 443 -18.80 -5.31 -5.29
N GLU A 444 -19.31 -6.16 -6.19
CA GLU A 444 -20.63 -6.78 -6.00
C GLU A 444 -20.54 -8.27 -5.79
N GLY A 445 -21.47 -8.84 -5.02
CA GLY A 445 -21.52 -10.27 -4.78
C GLY A 445 -22.59 -10.67 -3.77
N ARG A 446 -22.30 -11.72 -3.01
CA ARG A 446 -23.21 -12.28 -1.99
C ARG A 446 -22.66 -12.17 -0.57
N ASP A 447 -21.35 -12.01 -0.46
CA ASP A 447 -20.58 -12.05 0.77
C ASP A 447 -19.39 -11.09 0.75
N ILE A 448 -19.51 -10.02 -0.04
CA ILE A 448 -18.47 -9.01 -0.21
C ILE A 448 -18.21 -8.29 1.10
N GLY A 449 -19.25 -7.79 1.77
CA GLY A 449 -19.15 -7.06 3.03
C GLY A 449 -18.93 -7.94 4.26
N THR A 450 -19.10 -9.26 4.14
CA THR A 450 -18.95 -10.22 5.25
C THR A 450 -17.60 -10.96 5.20
N ASN A 451 -17.20 -11.47 4.04
CA ASN A 451 -16.06 -12.38 3.92
C ASN A 451 -14.92 -11.80 3.06
N VAL A 452 -15.23 -11.08 1.98
CA VAL A 452 -14.20 -10.57 1.05
C VAL A 452 -13.56 -9.28 1.60
N PHE A 453 -14.40 -8.30 1.94
CA PHE A 453 -14.06 -6.99 2.47
C PHE A 453 -14.84 -6.71 3.75
N PRO A 454 -14.57 -7.43 4.86
CA PRO A 454 -15.20 -7.19 6.16
C PRO A 454 -14.91 -5.79 6.72
N HIS A 455 -13.93 -5.08 6.18
CA HIS A 455 -13.57 -3.71 6.56
C HIS A 455 -13.87 -2.70 5.44
N ALA A 456 -14.73 -3.05 4.48
CA ALA A 456 -15.23 -2.09 3.50
C ALA A 456 -15.88 -0.90 4.22
N GLN A 457 -15.53 0.32 3.83
CA GLN A 457 -16.01 1.54 4.46
C GLN A 457 -17.52 1.72 4.28
N LEU A 458 -18.07 1.30 3.14
CA LEU A 458 -19.50 1.30 2.89
C LEU A 458 -19.96 -0.09 2.45
N LYS A 459 -20.90 -0.67 3.19
CA LYS A 459 -21.55 -1.94 2.87
C LYS A 459 -23.03 -1.71 2.65
N ILE A 460 -23.51 -2.07 1.48
CA ILE A 460 -24.92 -1.97 1.10
C ILE A 460 -25.44 -3.38 0.86
N PHE A 461 -26.56 -3.71 1.51
CA PHE A 461 -27.31 -4.92 1.22
C PHE A 461 -28.54 -4.55 0.39
N LEU A 462 -28.45 -4.73 -0.92
CA LEU A 462 -29.53 -4.47 -1.87
C LEU A 462 -30.52 -5.63 -1.83
N THR A 463 -31.77 -5.35 -1.50
CA THR A 463 -32.82 -6.36 -1.46
C THR A 463 -34.03 -5.96 -2.30
N ALA A 464 -34.82 -6.97 -2.67
CA ALA A 464 -36.14 -6.81 -3.27
C ALA A 464 -36.96 -8.06 -3.05
N THR A 465 -38.29 -7.92 -3.00
CA THR A 465 -39.18 -9.09 -2.87
C THR A 465 -38.95 -10.10 -4.03
N PRO A 466 -39.06 -11.41 -3.79
CA PRO A 466 -38.99 -12.42 -4.85
C PRO A 466 -39.93 -12.09 -6.03
N GLN A 467 -41.13 -11.59 -5.73
CA GLN A 467 -42.11 -11.16 -6.72
C GLN A 467 -41.59 -10.01 -7.60
N ALA A 468 -40.99 -8.98 -7.01
CA ALA A 468 -40.42 -7.87 -7.79
C ALA A 468 -39.25 -8.33 -8.67
N ARG A 469 -38.41 -9.24 -8.17
CA ARG A 469 -37.27 -9.78 -8.91
C ARG A 469 -37.69 -10.72 -10.03
N ALA A 470 -38.70 -11.56 -9.81
CA ALA A 470 -39.31 -12.41 -10.82
C ALA A 470 -39.91 -11.57 -11.95
N LYS A 471 -40.65 -10.50 -11.64
CA LYS A 471 -41.20 -9.58 -12.65
C LYS A 471 -40.11 -8.94 -13.53
N ARG A 472 -39.00 -8.47 -12.92
CA ARG A 472 -37.85 -7.92 -13.67
C ARG A 472 -37.24 -8.97 -14.60
N ARG A 473 -37.05 -10.18 -14.10
CA ARG A 473 -36.49 -11.28 -14.86
C ARG A 473 -37.40 -11.74 -16.00
N LEU A 474 -38.72 -11.73 -15.79
CA LEU A 474 -39.70 -12.01 -16.84
C LEU A 474 -39.60 -10.99 -17.98
N ILE A 475 -39.49 -9.69 -17.66
CA ILE A 475 -39.27 -8.64 -18.67
C ILE A 475 -37.96 -8.85 -19.42
N ASP A 476 -36.87 -9.21 -18.72
CA ASP A 476 -35.58 -9.50 -19.37
C ASP A 476 -35.67 -10.67 -20.35
N LEU A 477 -36.40 -11.73 -20.00
CA LEU A 477 -36.59 -12.92 -20.84
C LEU A 477 -37.50 -12.63 -22.04
N GLN A 478 -38.58 -11.85 -21.84
CA GLN A 478 -39.44 -11.36 -22.92
C GLN A 478 -38.67 -10.52 -23.93
N ASN A 479 -37.79 -9.64 -23.45
CA ASN A 479 -36.90 -8.86 -24.31
C ASN A 479 -35.87 -9.72 -25.08
N GLN A 480 -35.61 -10.94 -24.62
CA GLN A 480 -34.75 -11.93 -25.28
C GLN A 480 -35.53 -12.87 -26.23
N GLY A 481 -36.85 -12.69 -26.36
CA GLY A 481 -37.71 -13.47 -27.26
C GLY A 481 -38.32 -14.71 -26.63
N GLU A 482 -38.23 -14.89 -25.30
CA GLU A 482 -38.93 -15.97 -24.59
C GLU A 482 -40.29 -15.47 -24.08
N SER A 483 -41.39 -16.02 -24.63
CA SER A 483 -42.75 -15.50 -24.42
C SER A 483 -43.69 -16.40 -23.60
N ASP A 484 -43.23 -17.57 -23.16
CA ASP A 484 -44.08 -18.60 -22.55
C ASP A 484 -43.58 -19.02 -21.14
N ILE A 485 -43.28 -18.01 -20.30
CA ILE A 485 -42.72 -18.22 -18.96
C ILE A 485 -43.76 -17.83 -17.91
N ASP A 486 -44.09 -18.80 -17.04
CA ASP A 486 -44.97 -18.59 -15.90
C ASP A 486 -44.27 -17.83 -14.76
N LEU A 487 -44.92 -16.77 -14.26
CA LEU A 487 -44.37 -15.92 -13.21
C LEU A 487 -44.24 -16.68 -11.87
N ASP A 488 -45.18 -17.57 -11.56
CA ASP A 488 -45.17 -18.32 -10.30
C ASP A 488 -44.03 -19.33 -10.26
N THR A 489 -43.73 -19.96 -11.40
CA THR A 489 -42.55 -20.82 -11.57
C THR A 489 -41.26 -20.05 -11.34
N LEU A 490 -41.13 -18.85 -11.93
CA LEU A 490 -39.95 -18.01 -11.78
C LEU A 490 -39.75 -17.50 -10.34
N ILE A 491 -40.84 -17.23 -9.61
CA ILE A 491 -40.78 -16.89 -8.18
C ILE A 491 -40.18 -18.05 -7.40
N LYS A 492 -40.66 -19.28 -7.61
CA LYS A 492 -40.15 -20.48 -6.91
C LYS A 492 -38.68 -20.73 -7.18
N GLU A 493 -38.25 -20.60 -8.44
CA GLU A 493 -36.82 -20.75 -8.81
C GLU A 493 -35.93 -19.72 -8.10
N ILE A 494 -36.40 -18.48 -7.99
CA ILE A 494 -35.68 -17.42 -7.28
C ILE A 494 -35.61 -17.71 -5.78
N GLU A 495 -36.70 -18.16 -5.17
CA GLU A 495 -36.75 -18.52 -3.74
C GLU A 495 -35.85 -19.72 -3.42
N GLU A 496 -35.87 -20.75 -4.25
CA GLU A 496 -34.99 -21.92 -4.09
C GLU A 496 -33.52 -21.51 -4.19
N ARG A 497 -33.19 -20.65 -5.15
CA ARG A 497 -31.82 -20.14 -5.31
C ARG A 497 -31.38 -19.32 -4.10
N ASP A 498 -32.23 -18.44 -3.59
CA ASP A 498 -31.90 -17.63 -2.41
C ASP A 498 -31.74 -18.50 -1.16
N TYR A 499 -32.53 -19.57 -1.03
CA TYR A 499 -32.36 -20.58 0.01
C TYR A 499 -30.98 -21.22 -0.09
N LEU A 500 -30.59 -21.74 -1.26
CA LEU A 500 -29.26 -22.37 -1.46
C LEU A 500 -28.11 -21.40 -1.17
N ASP A 501 -28.22 -20.15 -1.62
CA ASP A 501 -27.18 -19.14 -1.40
C ASP A 501 -27.06 -18.72 0.07
N SER A 502 -28.17 -18.70 0.82
CA SER A 502 -28.20 -18.29 2.23
C SER A 502 -27.92 -19.42 3.22
N THR A 503 -28.13 -20.68 2.85
CA THR A 503 -27.90 -21.85 3.72
C THR A 503 -26.58 -22.58 3.49
N ARG A 504 -25.78 -22.18 2.49
CA ARG A 504 -24.45 -22.79 2.25
C ARG A 504 -23.53 -22.69 3.48
N ALA A 505 -22.74 -23.73 3.71
CA ALA A 505 -21.81 -23.82 4.84
C ALA A 505 -20.71 -22.75 4.78
N ILE A 506 -20.20 -22.45 3.58
CA ILE A 506 -19.10 -21.51 3.37
C ILE A 506 -19.63 -20.17 2.83
N ALA A 507 -19.40 -19.12 3.62
CA ALA A 507 -19.70 -17.72 3.29
C ALA A 507 -21.12 -17.49 2.74
N PRO A 508 -22.18 -17.85 3.48
CA PRO A 508 -23.58 -17.70 3.06
C PRO A 508 -23.95 -16.26 2.72
N LEU A 509 -24.94 -16.09 1.82
CA LEU A 509 -25.58 -14.81 1.56
C LEU A 509 -26.24 -14.32 2.85
N LYS A 510 -25.57 -13.39 3.53
CA LYS A 510 -26.02 -12.75 4.77
C LYS A 510 -25.68 -11.28 4.74
N LYS A 511 -26.59 -10.46 5.25
CA LYS A 511 -26.34 -9.05 5.50
C LYS A 511 -25.24 -8.93 6.57
N ALA A 512 -24.18 -8.18 6.30
CA ALA A 512 -23.20 -7.85 7.34
C ALA A 512 -23.84 -6.99 8.43
N GLU A 513 -23.36 -7.09 9.68
CA GLU A 513 -23.98 -6.38 10.81
C GLU A 513 -24.03 -4.86 10.64
N ASP A 514 -23.01 -4.31 10.01
CA ASP A 514 -22.83 -2.89 9.69
C ASP A 514 -23.31 -2.51 8.27
N ALA A 515 -23.94 -3.44 7.54
CA ALA A 515 -24.46 -3.14 6.21
C ALA A 515 -25.80 -2.40 6.25
N ILE A 516 -25.89 -1.35 5.44
CA ILE A 516 -27.12 -0.59 5.22
C ILE A 516 -28.01 -1.39 4.26
N GLU A 517 -29.20 -1.75 4.72
CA GLU A 517 -30.19 -2.44 3.91
C GLU A 517 -30.98 -1.45 3.05
N LEU A 518 -31.05 -1.71 1.74
CA LEU A 518 -31.74 -0.85 0.78
C LEU A 518 -32.72 -1.69 -0.06
N ILE A 519 -34.01 -1.47 0.18
CA ILE A 519 -35.12 -2.14 -0.51
C ILE A 519 -35.37 -1.44 -1.84
N THR A 520 -35.28 -2.18 -2.95
CA THR A 520 -35.31 -1.61 -4.31
C THR A 520 -36.65 -1.78 -5.03
N ASP A 521 -37.68 -2.36 -4.42
CA ASP A 521 -38.96 -2.70 -5.07
C ASP A 521 -39.57 -1.54 -5.87
N ASN A 522 -39.56 -0.32 -5.30
CA ASN A 522 -40.18 0.88 -5.86
C ASN A 522 -39.17 2.00 -6.17
N LEU A 523 -37.88 1.68 -6.28
CA LEU A 523 -36.83 2.66 -6.57
C LEU A 523 -36.29 2.45 -7.98
N THR A 524 -36.11 3.56 -8.70
CA THR A 524 -35.32 3.57 -9.93
C THR A 524 -33.84 3.40 -9.62
N ILE A 525 -33.05 2.94 -10.60
CA ILE A 525 -31.59 2.79 -10.43
C ILE A 525 -30.94 4.11 -10.00
N ASP A 526 -31.40 5.25 -10.55
CA ASP A 526 -30.91 6.58 -10.19
C ASP A 526 -31.15 6.91 -8.72
N GLN A 527 -32.36 6.65 -8.22
CA GLN A 527 -32.69 6.88 -6.81
C GLN A 527 -31.88 5.98 -5.88
N VAL A 528 -31.61 4.73 -6.28
CA VAL A 528 -30.74 3.83 -5.52
C VAL A 528 -29.31 4.38 -5.46
N ILE A 529 -28.76 4.81 -6.59
CA ILE A 529 -27.40 5.35 -6.67
C ILE A 529 -27.26 6.62 -5.82
N GLU A 530 -28.21 7.56 -5.93
CA GLU A 530 -28.17 8.80 -5.14
C GLU A 530 -28.26 8.53 -3.63
N LYS A 531 -29.07 7.54 -3.22
CA LYS A 531 -29.08 7.07 -1.81
C LYS A 531 -27.73 6.52 -1.40
N ILE A 532 -27.10 5.66 -2.21
CA ILE A 532 -25.78 5.10 -1.89
C ILE A 532 -24.72 6.20 -1.78
N LYS A 533 -24.71 7.18 -2.68
CA LYS A 533 -23.82 8.34 -2.61
C LYS A 533 -24.04 9.17 -1.34
N SER A 534 -25.29 9.36 -0.91
CA SER A 534 -25.57 10.09 0.33
C SER A 534 -24.97 9.38 1.56
N TYR A 535 -25.00 8.05 1.61
CA TYR A 535 -24.34 7.27 2.65
C TYR A 535 -22.82 7.35 2.54
N LEU A 536 -22.28 7.38 1.32
CA LEU A 536 -20.85 7.51 1.09
C LEU A 536 -20.31 8.83 1.67
N ILE A 537 -21.04 9.93 1.50
CA ILE A 537 -20.68 11.24 2.08
C ILE A 537 -20.62 11.15 3.61
N LEU A 538 -21.61 10.52 4.24
CA LEU A 538 -21.67 10.35 5.70
C LEU A 538 -20.55 9.47 6.26
N VAL A 539 -20.04 8.52 5.48
CA VAL A 539 -18.91 7.66 5.85
C VAL A 539 -17.57 8.37 5.64
N GLN A 540 -17.53 9.39 4.78
CA GLN A 540 -16.34 10.19 4.49
C GLN A 540 -16.22 11.46 5.34
N SER A 541 -17.32 11.92 5.95
CA SER A 541 -17.39 13.01 6.94
C SER A 541 -17.17 12.50 8.36
#